data_AF-A0A947BNS4-F1
#
_entry.id   AF-A0A947BNS4-F1
#
_cell.length_a   1.000
_cell.length_b   1.000
_cell.length_c   1.000
_cell.angle_alpha   90.00
_cell.angle_beta   90.00
_cell.angle_gamma   90.00
#
_symmetry.space_group_name_H-M   'P 1'
#
loop_
_entity.id
_entity.type
_entity.pdbx_description
1 polymer ?
#
loop_
_entity_poly.entity_id
_entity_poly.type
_entity_poly.pdbx_seq_one_letter_code
_entity_poly.pdbx_strand_id
1 'polypeptide(L)'
;MKPILTVEFHAKDRDVEFDEESVTLHSTEELFEFVAPGGGCETIPNEVAEIRMVFLPPENPNTLNLIADLPATLQLGMVFFNGPLSEITNTAEQILDRTGRGELSSSFLKIIGASQ
;
A
#
# COMPACT_ATOMS: atom_id res chain seq x y z
N MET A 1 -6.63 -9.27 15.12
CA MET A 1 -7.57 -9.52 14.00
C MET A 1 -6.82 -10.26 12.90
N LYS A 2 -7.46 -10.85 11.89
CA LYS A 2 -6.71 -11.40 10.75
C LYS A 2 -6.09 -10.23 9.96
N PRO A 3 -4.86 -10.34 9.48
CA PRO A 3 -4.29 -9.31 8.62
C PRO A 3 -5.11 -9.21 7.33
N ILE A 4 -5.17 -8.00 6.77
CA ILE A 4 -5.81 -7.74 5.48
C ILE A 4 -4.82 -7.23 4.44
N LEU A 5 -3.65 -6.74 4.89
CA LEU A 5 -2.65 -6.09 4.06
C LEU A 5 -1.25 -6.29 4.65
N THR A 6 -0.29 -6.57 3.79
CA THR A 6 1.14 -6.54 4.14
C THR A 6 1.82 -5.44 3.33
N VAL A 7 2.63 -4.61 3.99
CA VAL A 7 3.51 -3.63 3.34
C VAL A 7 4.93 -4.19 3.33
N GLU A 8 5.48 -4.45 2.16
CA GLU A 8 6.82 -5.02 1.95
C GLU A 8 7.74 -3.96 1.34
N PHE A 9 8.94 -3.82 1.89
CA PHE A 9 9.95 -2.88 1.39
C PHE A 9 11.06 -3.63 0.65
N HIS A 10 11.31 -3.25 -0.60
CA HIS A 10 12.38 -3.82 -1.41
C HIS A 10 13.42 -2.74 -1.75
N ALA A 11 14.64 -2.91 -1.25
CA ALA A 11 15.80 -2.11 -1.63
C ALA A 11 16.46 -2.66 -2.90
N LYS A 12 17.18 -1.81 -3.63
CA LYS A 12 17.98 -2.22 -4.79
C LYS A 12 19.44 -1.88 -4.55
N ASP A 13 20.25 -2.87 -4.15
CA ASP A 13 21.71 -2.76 -4.23
C ASP A 13 22.33 -4.01 -4.86
N ARG A 14 23.47 -3.83 -5.53
CA ARG A 14 24.03 -4.76 -6.52
C ARG A 14 24.65 -6.04 -5.95
N ASP A 15 24.77 -6.20 -4.63
CA ASP A 15 25.50 -7.33 -4.03
C ASP A 15 25.12 -7.66 -2.56
N VAL A 16 23.97 -7.22 -2.04
CA VAL A 16 23.61 -7.45 -0.62
C VAL A 16 22.23 -8.10 -0.46
N GLU A 17 22.21 -9.16 0.35
CA GLU A 17 21.03 -9.96 0.72
C GLU A 17 19.97 -9.12 1.46
N PHE A 18 18.72 -9.43 1.16
CA PHE A 18 17.51 -8.68 1.46
C PHE A 18 17.09 -8.84 2.93
N ASP A 19 17.05 -7.74 3.69
CA ASP A 19 16.15 -7.67 4.84
C ASP A 19 14.79 -7.17 4.34
N GLU A 20 13.89 -8.12 4.02
CA GLU A 20 12.47 -7.83 3.80
C GLU A 20 11.86 -7.38 5.13
N GLU A 21 11.91 -6.07 5.42
CA GLU A 21 11.03 -5.52 6.44
C GLU A 21 9.60 -5.56 5.90
N SER A 22 8.71 -6.21 6.65
CA SER A 22 7.29 -6.26 6.34
C SER A 22 6.47 -5.75 7.51
N VAL A 23 5.52 -4.87 7.22
CA VAL A 23 4.55 -4.37 8.19
C VAL A 23 3.21 -5.02 7.87
N THR A 24 2.70 -5.79 8.83
CA THR A 24 1.39 -6.43 8.70
C THR A 24 0.32 -5.52 9.29
N LEU A 25 -0.72 -5.25 8.49
CA LEU A 25 -1.83 -4.38 8.84
C LEU A 25 -3.13 -5.19 8.89
N HIS A 26 -3.98 -4.85 9.86
CA HIS A 26 -5.21 -5.57 10.20
C HIS A 26 -6.48 -4.83 9.82
N SER A 27 -6.36 -3.56 9.41
CA SER A 27 -7.46 -2.78 8.88
C SER A 27 -6.99 -1.73 7.89
N THR A 28 -7.94 -1.16 7.15
CA THR A 28 -7.69 -0.06 6.22
C THR A 28 -7.35 1.23 6.98
N GLU A 29 -7.87 1.40 8.20
CA GLU A 29 -7.49 2.49 9.08
C GLU A 29 -6.00 2.41 9.46
N GLU A 30 -5.48 1.22 9.78
CA GLU A 30 -4.06 1.04 10.08
C GLU A 30 -3.17 1.42 8.87
N LEU A 31 -3.61 1.15 7.64
CA LEU A 31 -2.93 1.63 6.43
C LEU A 31 -2.89 3.16 6.39
N PHE A 32 -4.02 3.82 6.61
CA PHE A 32 -4.09 5.27 6.53
C PHE A 32 -3.38 5.97 7.69
N GLU A 33 -3.34 5.37 8.87
CA GLU A 33 -2.46 5.80 9.97
C GLU A 33 -0.98 5.64 9.59
N PHE A 34 -0.62 4.55 8.91
CA PHE A 34 0.75 4.31 8.45
C PHE A 34 1.22 5.35 7.43
N VAL A 35 0.33 5.79 6.51
CA VAL A 35 0.68 6.76 5.46
C VAL A 35 0.38 8.22 5.81
N ALA A 36 -0.26 8.48 6.95
CA ALA A 36 -0.53 9.82 7.48
C ALA A 36 0.76 10.55 7.92
N PRO A 37 0.72 11.90 8.08
CA PRO A 37 1.83 12.66 8.66
C PRO A 37 2.23 12.13 10.03
N GLY A 38 3.53 11.95 10.25
CA GLY A 38 4.09 11.31 11.46
C GLY A 38 3.91 9.78 11.53
N GLY A 39 3.34 9.16 10.49
CA GLY A 39 3.19 7.71 10.36
C GLY A 39 4.46 7.01 9.89
N GLY A 40 4.40 5.68 9.78
CA GLY A 40 5.56 4.84 9.41
C GLY A 40 6.09 5.07 7.99
N CYS A 41 5.31 5.72 7.11
CA CYS A 41 5.79 6.11 5.79
C CYS A 41 6.90 7.18 5.82
N GLU A 42 7.02 7.95 6.92
CA GLU A 42 8.07 8.96 7.06
C GLU A 42 9.44 8.38 7.42
N THR A 43 9.47 7.14 7.92
CA THR A 43 10.70 6.44 8.32
C THR A 43 11.25 5.52 7.24
N ILE A 44 10.66 5.51 6.03
CA ILE A 44 11.10 4.65 4.92
C ILE A 44 12.52 5.07 4.50
N PRO A 45 13.50 4.14 4.52
CA PRO A 45 14.87 4.43 4.09
C PRO A 45 14.94 4.88 2.63
N ASN A 46 15.88 5.76 2.30
CA ASN A 46 16.07 6.24 0.93
C ASN A 46 16.56 5.14 -0.03
N GLU A 47 17.08 4.03 0.49
CA GLU A 47 17.53 2.88 -0.31
C GLU A 47 16.38 2.00 -0.83
N VAL A 48 15.14 2.24 -0.37
CA VAL A 48 13.96 1.52 -0.87
C VAL A 48 13.70 1.90 -2.32
N ALA A 49 13.68 0.91 -3.20
CA ALA A 49 13.43 1.08 -4.63
C ALA A 49 11.99 0.74 -5.00
N GLU A 50 11.33 -0.11 -4.21
CA GLU A 50 10.00 -0.62 -4.46
C GLU A 50 9.28 -0.91 -3.14
N ILE A 51 7.99 -0.55 -3.07
CA ILE A 51 7.12 -0.83 -1.93
C ILE A 51 5.93 -1.64 -2.44
N ARG A 52 5.66 -2.80 -1.85
CA ARG A 52 4.49 -3.61 -2.20
C ARG A 52 3.46 -3.54 -1.09
N MET A 53 2.24 -3.17 -1.46
CA MET A 53 1.06 -3.24 -0.62
C MET A 53 0.24 -4.45 -1.06
N VAL A 54 0.39 -5.57 -0.38
CA VAL A 54 -0.18 -6.87 -0.73
C VAL A 54 -1.45 -7.13 0.08
N PHE A 55 -2.61 -6.91 -0.52
CA PHE A 55 -3.91 -7.24 0.09
C PHE A 55 -4.10 -8.75 0.10
N LEU A 56 -4.51 -9.26 1.26
CA LEU A 56 -4.84 -10.66 1.42
C LEU A 56 -6.25 -10.94 0.86
N PRO A 57 -6.50 -12.15 0.34
CA PRO A 57 -7.84 -12.52 -0.13
C PRO A 57 -8.90 -12.32 0.96
N PRO A 58 -10.09 -11.82 0.61
CA PRO A 58 -11.15 -11.59 1.58
C PRO A 58 -11.64 -12.92 2.17
N GLU A 59 -11.99 -12.91 3.46
CA GLU A 59 -12.52 -14.10 4.14
C GLU A 59 -13.84 -14.57 3.52
N ASN A 60 -14.61 -13.65 2.94
CA ASN A 60 -15.88 -13.93 2.26
C ASN A 60 -15.81 -13.42 0.81
N PRO A 61 -15.47 -14.28 -0.16
CA PRO A 61 -15.44 -13.91 -1.57
C PRO A 61 -16.79 -13.42 -2.10
N ASN A 62 -16.75 -12.47 -3.02
CA ASN A 62 -17.91 -11.89 -3.66
C ASN A 62 -18.50 -12.85 -4.71
N THR A 63 -19.58 -13.55 -4.34
CA THR A 63 -20.25 -14.52 -5.21
C THR A 63 -21.17 -13.88 -6.25
N LEU A 64 -21.54 -12.60 -6.07
CA LEU A 64 -22.41 -11.87 -6.99
C LEU A 64 -21.61 -11.13 -8.08
N ASN A 65 -20.41 -10.67 -7.75
CA ASN A 65 -19.52 -9.98 -8.66
C ASN A 65 -18.11 -10.60 -8.60
N LEU A 66 -17.90 -11.65 -9.38
CA LEU A 66 -16.62 -12.36 -9.47
C LEU A 66 -15.47 -11.47 -9.96
N ILE A 67 -15.76 -10.39 -10.68
CA ILE A 67 -14.74 -9.45 -11.17
C ILE A 67 -14.10 -8.68 -10.01
N ALA A 68 -14.84 -8.45 -8.92
CA ALA A 68 -14.38 -7.73 -7.74
C ALA A 68 -13.20 -8.42 -7.03
N ASP A 69 -13.12 -9.75 -7.14
CA ASP A 69 -12.10 -10.57 -6.47
C ASP A 69 -10.96 -10.98 -7.41
N LEU A 70 -10.98 -10.54 -8.67
CA LEU A 70 -9.88 -10.84 -9.59
C LEU A 70 -8.59 -10.19 -9.09
N PRO A 71 -7.45 -10.93 -9.13
CA PRO A 71 -6.17 -10.37 -8.76
C PRO A 71 -5.77 -9.30 -9.78
N ALA A 72 -5.40 -8.13 -9.28
CA ALA A 72 -4.93 -7.00 -10.06
C ALA A 72 -3.70 -6.36 -9.39
N THR A 73 -3.01 -5.54 -10.18
CA THR A 73 -1.89 -4.71 -9.71
C THR A 73 -2.13 -3.27 -10.14
N LEU A 74 -2.11 -2.34 -9.19
CA LEU A 74 -2.03 -0.91 -9.46
C LEU A 74 -0.65 -0.42 -9.07
N GLN A 75 0.05 0.23 -10.00
CA GLN A 75 1.34 0.86 -9.75
C GLN A 75 1.17 2.38 -9.69
N LEU A 76 1.61 2.98 -8.57
CA LEU A 76 1.70 4.43 -8.38
C LEU A 76 3.13 4.77 -7.95
N GLY A 77 3.91 5.40 -8.83
CA GLY A 77 5.32 5.69 -8.58
C GLY A 77 6.11 4.42 -8.26
N MET A 78 6.68 4.35 -7.06
CA MET A 78 7.41 3.18 -6.54
C MET A 78 6.55 2.23 -5.69
N VAL A 79 5.24 2.50 -5.54
CA VAL A 79 4.31 1.70 -4.75
C VAL A 79 3.46 0.81 -5.65
N PHE A 80 3.38 -0.48 -5.33
CA PHE A 80 2.59 -1.49 -6.04
C PHE A 80 1.51 -2.04 -5.12
N PHE A 81 0.25 -1.81 -5.45
CA PHE A 81 -0.90 -2.40 -4.76
C PHE A 81 -1.29 -3.69 -5.46
N ASN A 82 -1.19 -4.83 -4.77
CA ASN A 82 -1.47 -6.16 -5.30
C ASN A 82 -2.62 -6.79 -4.51
N GLY A 83 -3.60 -7.37 -5.20
CA GLY A 83 -4.71 -8.05 -4.53
C GLY A 83 -6.03 -7.98 -5.30
N PRO A 84 -7.17 -8.19 -4.62
CA PRO A 84 -8.49 -8.09 -5.24
C PRO A 84 -8.72 -6.71 -5.87
N LEU A 85 -9.28 -6.69 -7.09
CA LEU A 85 -9.58 -5.45 -7.81
C LEU A 85 -10.42 -4.47 -6.98
N SER A 86 -11.38 -4.98 -6.21
CA SER A 86 -12.25 -4.17 -5.34
C SER A 86 -11.49 -3.48 -4.21
N GLU A 87 -10.57 -4.18 -3.54
CA GLU A 87 -9.72 -3.63 -2.48
C GLU A 87 -8.79 -2.54 -3.02
N ILE A 88 -8.19 -2.78 -4.19
CA ILE A 88 -7.33 -1.80 -4.87
C ILE A 88 -8.13 -0.55 -5.24
N THR A 89 -9.32 -0.73 -5.83
CA THR A 89 -10.15 0.40 -6.27
C THR A 89 -10.64 1.22 -5.08
N ASN A 90 -11.10 0.56 -4.01
CA ASN A 90 -11.54 1.22 -2.78
C ASN A 90 -10.38 2.00 -2.13
N THR A 91 -9.20 1.38 -2.02
CA THR A 91 -8.01 2.04 -1.48
C THR A 91 -7.60 3.24 -2.33
N ALA A 92 -7.65 3.13 -3.66
CA ALA A 92 -7.34 4.24 -4.56
C ALA A 92 -8.33 5.42 -4.40
N GLU A 93 -9.63 5.14 -4.27
CA GLU A 93 -10.64 6.17 -3.97
C GLU A 93 -10.37 6.89 -2.65
N GLN A 94 -10.01 6.14 -1.60
CA GLN A 94 -9.66 6.72 -0.30
C GLN A 94 -8.36 7.53 -0.35
N ILE A 95 -7.34 7.08 -1.09
CA ILE A 95 -6.11 7.87 -1.31
C ILE A 95 -6.45 9.21 -1.96
N LEU A 96 -7.31 9.22 -2.98
CA LEU A 96 -7.74 10.45 -3.66
C LEU A 96 -8.48 11.40 -2.71
N ASP A 97 -9.48 10.90 -1.97
CA ASP A 97 -10.25 11.71 -1.01
C ASP A 97 -9.34 12.28 0.09
N ARG A 98 -8.49 11.46 0.70
CA ARG A 98 -7.56 11.86 1.77
C ARG A 98 -6.46 12.80 1.28
N THR A 99 -6.00 12.65 0.04
CA THR A 99 -5.09 13.62 -0.59
C THR A 99 -5.76 14.99 -0.66
N GLY A 100 -7.03 15.06 -1.09
CA GLY A 100 -7.79 16.30 -1.15
C GLY A 100 -8.01 16.97 0.22
N ARG A 101 -7.95 16.19 1.31
CA ARG A 101 -8.07 16.66 2.69
C ARG A 101 -6.74 17.00 3.36
N GLY A 102 -5.61 16.68 2.73
CA GLY A 102 -4.28 16.85 3.33
C GLY A 102 -3.97 15.86 4.46
N GLU A 103 -4.59 14.67 4.44
CA GLU A 103 -4.45 13.64 5.48
C GLU A 103 -3.31 12.64 5.19
N LEU A 104 -2.65 12.75 4.04
CA LEU A 104 -1.53 11.89 3.66
C LEU A 104 -0.20 12.63 3.87
N SER A 105 0.84 11.90 4.30
CA SER A 105 2.17 12.46 4.49
C SER A 105 2.79 12.90 3.17
N SER A 106 3.65 13.92 3.23
CA SER A 106 4.42 14.38 2.06
C SER A 106 5.35 13.29 1.52
N SER A 107 5.91 12.45 2.40
CA SER A 107 6.70 11.29 2.02
C SER A 107 5.88 10.31 1.19
N PHE A 108 4.66 9.97 1.64
CA PHE A 108 3.76 9.09 0.89
C PHE A 108 3.40 9.67 -0.48
N LEU A 109 3.00 10.95 -0.53
CA LEU A 109 2.65 11.64 -1.78
C LEU A 109 3.81 11.65 -2.78
N LYS A 110 5.05 11.79 -2.30
CA LYS A 110 6.25 11.74 -3.13
C LYS A 110 6.49 10.35 -3.73
N ILE A 111 6.40 9.29 -2.92
CA ILE A 111 6.68 7.92 -3.38
C ILE A 111 5.59 7.39 -4.35
N ILE A 112 4.34 7.83 -4.21
CA ILE A 112 3.28 7.50 -5.19
C ILE A 112 3.31 8.39 -6.44
N GLY A 113 4.21 9.39 -6.48
CA GLY A 113 4.36 10.31 -7.62
C GLY A 113 3.30 11.42 -7.70
N ALA A 114 2.57 11.70 -6.61
CA ALA A 114 1.53 12.73 -6.55
C ALA A 114 2.07 14.12 -6.15
N SER A 115 3.29 14.21 -5.62
CA SER A 115 3.99 15.47 -5.35
C SER A 115 5.47 15.39 -5.73
N GLN A 116 6.01 16.47 -6.30
CA GLN A 116 7.43 16.63 -6.63
C GLN A 116 8.17 17.40 -5.52
#